data_AF-A0A916CG13-F1
#
_entry.id   AF-A0A916CG13-F1
#
_cell.length_a   1.000
_cell.length_b   1.000
_cell.length_c   1.000
_cell.angle_alpha   90.00
_cell.angle_beta   90.00
_cell.angle_gamma   90.00
#
_symmetry.space_group_name_H-M   'P 1'
#
loop_
_entity.id
_entity.type
_entity.pdbx_description
1 polymer ?
#
loop_
_entity_poly.entity_id
_entity_poly.type
_entity_poly.pdbx_seq_one_letter_code
_entity_poly.pdbx_strand_id
1 'polypeptide(L)'
;MPQLTRSEVIPLLLEACPSFEGKWKQHRVWWGNEEPLLYVDLGEFVLHLVELHAGHKADELPKVFDVVERLHLEGDANVREAATIGLLEEIQTVSQNKGIDPHSFVQYLKPESLRWWDKLNDFWRRGRSR
;
A
#
# COMPACT_ATOMS: atom_id res chain seq x y z
N MET A 1 -15.36 2.59 18.71
CA MET A 1 -15.74 2.06 17.39
C MET A 1 -14.97 0.76 17.18
N PRO A 2 -15.50 -0.23 16.44
CA PRO A 2 -14.72 -1.41 16.11
C PRO A 2 -13.47 -1.01 15.34
N GLN A 3 -12.38 -1.73 15.57
CA GLN A 3 -11.06 -1.47 15.01
C GLN A 3 -10.88 -2.32 13.75
N LEU A 4 -10.37 -1.76 12.65
CA LEU A 4 -10.17 -2.49 11.41
C LEU A 4 -9.16 -3.63 11.62
N THR A 5 -9.47 -4.78 11.06
CA THR A 5 -8.71 -6.02 11.18
C THR A 5 -8.11 -6.45 9.84
N ARG A 6 -7.19 -7.41 9.87
CA ARG A 6 -6.46 -7.90 8.67
C ARG A 6 -7.40 -8.32 7.52
N SER A 7 -8.53 -8.95 7.83
CA SER A 7 -9.48 -9.42 6.81
C SER A 7 -10.18 -8.30 6.04
N GLU A 8 -10.17 -7.07 6.56
CA GLU A 8 -10.84 -5.92 5.95
C GLU A 8 -9.93 -5.13 5.00
N VAL A 9 -8.61 -5.32 5.08
CA VAL A 9 -7.63 -4.51 4.31
C VAL A 9 -7.82 -4.68 2.80
N ILE A 10 -7.77 -5.91 2.30
CA ILE A 10 -7.89 -6.20 0.86
C ILE A 10 -9.26 -5.78 0.30
N PRO A 11 -10.41 -6.09 0.96
CA PRO A 11 -11.71 -5.58 0.52
C PRO A 11 -11.75 -4.05 0.37
N LEU A 12 -11.20 -3.30 1.32
CA LEU A 12 -11.17 -1.84 1.25
C LEU A 12 -10.30 -1.34 0.09
N LEU A 13 -9.17 -1.99 -0.17
CA LEU A 13 -8.30 -1.64 -1.30
C LEU A 13 -8.94 -1.95 -2.65
N LEU A 14 -9.68 -3.05 -2.77
CA LEU A 14 -10.44 -3.40 -3.97
C LEU A 14 -11.57 -2.41 -4.25
N GLU A 15 -12.26 -1.94 -3.21
CA GLU A 15 -13.29 -0.90 -3.34
C GLU A 15 -12.70 0.43 -3.83
N ALA A 16 -11.53 0.82 -3.31
CA ALA A 16 -10.86 2.06 -3.70
C ALA A 16 -10.14 1.99 -5.05
N CYS A 17 -9.72 0.79 -5.47
CA CYS A 17 -9.00 0.54 -6.72
C CYS A 17 -9.65 -0.62 -7.51
N PRO A 18 -10.85 -0.42 -8.09
CA PRO A 18 -11.53 -1.47 -8.84
C PRO A 18 -10.69 -2.05 -9.98
N SER A 19 -9.79 -1.27 -10.59
CA SER A 19 -8.88 -1.77 -11.64
C SER A 19 -7.96 -2.91 -11.18
N PHE A 20 -7.74 -3.09 -9.87
CA PHE A 20 -6.94 -4.17 -9.31
C PHE A 20 -7.68 -5.51 -9.26
N GLU A 21 -9.02 -5.52 -9.25
CA GLU A 21 -9.83 -6.71 -8.98
C GLU A 21 -9.49 -7.90 -9.90
N GLY A 22 -9.25 -7.62 -11.18
CA GLY A 22 -8.87 -8.66 -12.14
C GLY A 22 -7.53 -9.32 -11.81
N LYS A 23 -6.51 -8.52 -11.46
CA LYS A 23 -5.18 -9.03 -11.07
C LYS A 23 -5.24 -9.79 -9.76
N TRP A 24 -5.96 -9.26 -8.76
CA TRP A 24 -6.17 -9.94 -7.48
C TRP A 24 -6.76 -11.33 -7.68
N LYS A 25 -7.80 -11.46 -8.52
CA LYS A 25 -8.46 -12.77 -8.74
C LYS A 25 -7.50 -13.76 -9.37
N GLN A 26 -6.68 -13.33 -10.32
CA GLN A 26 -5.67 -14.18 -10.96
C GLN A 26 -4.58 -14.60 -9.97
N HIS A 27 -4.07 -13.65 -9.18
CA HIS A 27 -3.11 -13.90 -8.11
C HIS A 27 -3.63 -14.97 -7.14
N ARG A 28 -4.89 -14.86 -6.71
CA ARG A 28 -5.49 -15.82 -5.77
C ARG A 28 -5.78 -17.18 -6.35
N VAL A 29 -6.12 -17.28 -7.64
CA VAL A 29 -6.22 -18.57 -8.32
C VAL A 29 -4.85 -19.28 -8.33
N TRP A 30 -3.75 -18.54 -8.50
CA TRP A 30 -2.40 -19.10 -8.49
C TRP A 30 -2.02 -19.67 -7.10
N TRP A 31 -2.37 -18.97 -6.02
CA TRP A 31 -2.16 -19.44 -4.64
C TRP A 31 -3.16 -20.53 -4.18
N GLY A 32 -4.26 -20.72 -4.89
CA GLY A 32 -5.23 -21.79 -4.61
C GLY A 32 -5.89 -21.67 -3.23
N ASN A 33 -5.83 -22.75 -2.45
CA ASN A 33 -6.46 -22.87 -1.12
C ASN A 33 -5.53 -22.47 0.03
N GLU A 34 -4.35 -21.90 -0.26
CA GLU A 34 -3.45 -21.43 0.80
C GLU A 34 -4.08 -20.25 1.55
N GLU A 35 -3.79 -20.18 2.86
CA GLU A 35 -4.27 -19.10 3.71
C GLU A 35 -3.80 -17.74 3.15
N PRO A 36 -4.69 -16.73 3.07
CA PRO A 36 -4.32 -15.40 2.56
C PRO A 36 -3.15 -14.82 3.34
N LEU A 37 -2.00 -14.68 2.69
CA LEU A 37 -0.88 -13.96 3.25
C LEU A 37 -1.05 -12.48 2.89
N LEU A 38 -1.59 -11.70 3.84
CA LEU A 38 -1.88 -10.27 3.65
C LEU A 38 -0.72 -9.53 2.96
N TYR A 39 0.52 -9.74 3.39
CA TYR A 39 1.69 -9.09 2.81
C TYR A 39 1.97 -9.48 1.35
N VAL A 40 1.61 -10.69 0.94
CA VAL A 40 1.74 -11.14 -0.45
C VAL A 40 0.68 -10.44 -1.32
N ASP A 41 -0.57 -10.39 -0.85
CA ASP A 41 -1.65 -9.68 -1.54
C ASP A 41 -1.33 -8.16 -1.63
N LEU A 42 -0.73 -7.58 -0.59
CA LEU A 42 -0.31 -6.17 -0.58
C LEU A 42 0.85 -5.91 -1.56
N GLY A 43 1.80 -6.82 -1.70
CA GLY A 43 2.88 -6.69 -2.68
C GLY A 43 2.35 -6.65 -4.12
N GLU A 44 1.40 -7.54 -4.45
CA GLU A 44 0.73 -7.52 -5.76
C GLU A 44 -0.10 -6.24 -5.97
N PHE A 45 -0.77 -5.76 -4.93
CA PHE A 45 -1.50 -4.49 -4.97
C PHE A 45 -0.59 -3.29 -5.22
N VAL A 46 0.54 -3.20 -4.52
CA VAL A 46 1.50 -2.11 -4.68
C VAL A 46 2.13 -2.14 -6.07
N LEU A 47 2.46 -3.32 -6.60
CA LEU A 47 2.93 -3.46 -7.97
C LEU A 47 1.95 -2.83 -8.97
N HIS A 48 0.66 -3.14 -8.82
CA HIS A 48 -0.40 -2.56 -9.65
C HIS A 48 -0.53 -1.05 -9.47
N LEU A 49 -0.50 -0.56 -8.22
CA LEU A 49 -0.60 0.87 -7.91
C LEU A 49 0.55 1.68 -8.55
N VAL A 50 1.78 1.15 -8.50
CA VAL A 50 2.95 1.79 -9.12
C VAL A 50 2.82 1.81 -10.65
N GLU A 51 2.26 0.77 -11.25
CA GLU A 51 1.99 0.73 -12.70
C GLU A 51 0.92 1.73 -13.13
N LEU A 52 -0.14 1.92 -12.33
CA LEU A 52 -1.13 2.97 -12.57
C LEU A 52 -0.50 4.36 -12.54
N HIS A 53 0.30 4.63 -11.52
CA HIS A 53 0.99 5.92 -11.37
C HIS A 53 1.95 6.19 -12.55
N ALA A 54 2.76 5.20 -12.92
CA ALA A 54 3.69 5.29 -14.05
C ALA A 54 2.97 5.50 -15.39
N GLY A 55 1.78 4.89 -15.56
CA GLY A 55 0.95 5.04 -16.74
C GLY A 55 0.09 6.31 -16.78
N HIS A 56 0.26 7.22 -15.82
CA HIS A 56 -0.58 8.42 -15.63
C HIS A 56 -2.08 8.13 -15.50
N LYS A 57 -2.44 6.94 -15.02
CA LYS A 57 -3.83 6.53 -14.73
C LYS A 57 -4.13 6.77 -13.25
N ALA A 58 -4.10 8.04 -12.86
CA ALA A 58 -4.06 8.46 -11.46
C ALA A 58 -5.43 8.58 -10.76
N ASP A 59 -6.54 8.32 -11.45
CA ASP A 59 -7.89 8.62 -10.94
C ASP A 59 -8.27 7.85 -9.66
N GLU A 60 -7.73 6.64 -9.49
CA GLU A 60 -7.99 5.80 -8.31
C GLU A 60 -7.04 6.11 -7.14
N LEU A 61 -5.88 6.72 -7.40
CA LEU A 61 -4.83 6.92 -6.39
C LEU A 61 -5.33 7.74 -5.19
N PRO A 62 -6.03 8.89 -5.35
CA PRO A 62 -6.55 9.64 -4.21
C PRO A 62 -7.40 8.79 -3.26
N LYS A 63 -8.29 7.93 -3.79
CA LYS A 63 -9.16 7.06 -2.99
C LYS A 63 -8.37 5.95 -2.30
N VAL A 64 -7.36 5.39 -2.98
CA VAL A 64 -6.45 4.42 -2.36
C VAL A 64 -5.75 5.03 -1.17
N PHE A 65 -5.25 6.25 -1.29
CA PHE A 65 -4.56 6.92 -0.18
C PHE A 65 -5.51 7.38 0.93
N ASP A 66 -6.80 7.64 0.64
CA ASP A 66 -7.84 7.77 1.68
C ASP A 66 -7.98 6.46 2.49
N VAL A 67 -7.92 5.29 1.83
CA VAL A 67 -7.92 3.99 2.54
C VAL A 67 -6.64 3.81 3.35
N VAL A 68 -5.46 4.09 2.79
CA VAL A 68 -4.18 3.99 3.53
C VAL A 68 -4.21 4.83 4.81
N GLU A 69 -4.77 6.04 4.76
CA GLU A 69 -4.97 6.89 5.94
C GLU A 69 -5.87 6.22 6.97
N ARG A 70 -7.03 5.71 6.54
CA ARG A 70 -7.98 5.00 7.42
C ARG A 70 -7.35 3.78 8.07
N LEU A 71 -6.53 3.00 7.35
CA LEU A 71 -5.82 1.85 7.93
C LEU A 71 -4.88 2.28 9.07
N HIS A 72 -4.19 3.41 8.95
CA HIS A 72 -3.34 3.92 10.03
C HIS A 72 -4.15 4.43 11.24
N LEU A 73 -5.27 5.12 11.01
CA LEU A 73 -6.08 5.70 12.08
C LEU A 73 -6.95 4.65 12.80
N GLU A 74 -7.65 3.83 12.03
CA GLU A 74 -8.73 2.95 12.48
C GLU A 74 -8.29 1.49 12.62
N GLY A 75 -7.11 1.11 12.11
CA GLY A 75 -6.60 -0.26 12.17
C GLY A 75 -6.07 -0.70 13.53
N ASP A 76 -6.11 -2.01 13.78
CA ASP A 76 -5.40 -2.65 14.89
C ASP A 76 -3.87 -2.58 14.68
N ALA A 77 -3.09 -3.08 15.64
CA ALA A 77 -1.63 -3.05 15.54
C ALA A 77 -1.12 -3.71 14.24
N ASN A 78 -1.75 -4.80 13.82
CA ASN A 78 -1.37 -5.51 12.60
C ASN A 78 -1.73 -4.75 11.33
N VAL A 79 -2.90 -4.11 11.29
CA VAL A 79 -3.35 -3.33 10.14
C VAL A 79 -2.51 -2.06 9.98
N ARG A 80 -2.16 -1.40 11.10
CA ARG A 80 -1.26 -0.24 11.07
C ARG A 80 0.14 -0.61 10.58
N GLU A 81 0.66 -1.75 11.01
CA GLU A 81 1.92 -2.30 10.51
C GLU A 81 1.83 -2.60 9.01
N ALA A 82 0.77 -3.28 8.57
CA ALA A 82 0.55 -3.57 7.15
C ALA A 82 0.42 -2.29 6.30
N ALA A 83 -0.19 -1.24 6.83
CA ALA A 83 -0.29 0.05 6.15
C ALA A 83 1.06 0.77 6.03
N THR A 84 1.95 0.62 7.02
CA THR A 84 3.30 1.20 6.95
C THR A 84 4.25 0.34 6.12
N ILE A 85 4.41 -0.93 6.48
CA ILE A 85 5.40 -1.85 5.88
C ILE A 85 4.88 -2.44 4.58
N GLY A 86 3.67 -2.99 4.59
CA GLY A 86 3.09 -3.66 3.42
C GLY A 86 2.64 -2.72 2.30
N LEU A 87 2.42 -1.43 2.60
CA LEU A 87 2.01 -0.43 1.62
C LEU A 87 3.05 0.68 1.43
N LEU A 88 3.30 1.52 2.44
CA LEU A 88 4.15 2.70 2.24
C LEU A 88 5.61 2.34 1.92
N GLU A 89 6.21 1.44 2.68
CA GLU A 89 7.59 0.96 2.43
C GLU A 89 7.67 0.23 1.08
N GLU A 90 6.73 -0.67 0.80
CA GLU A 90 6.72 -1.39 -0.46
C GLU A 90 6.57 -0.46 -1.68
N ILE A 91 5.77 0.62 -1.57
CA ILE A 91 5.67 1.66 -2.62
C ILE A 91 7.06 2.28 -2.88
N GLN A 92 7.84 2.58 -1.83
CA GLN A 92 9.19 3.12 -1.99
C GLN A 92 10.09 2.13 -2.73
N THR A 93 10.09 0.87 -2.29
CA THR A 93 10.92 -0.19 -2.85
C THR A 93 10.57 -0.48 -4.30
N VAL A 94 9.30 -0.73 -4.61
CA VAL A 94 8.83 -1.07 -5.97
C VAL A 94 9.03 0.10 -6.93
N SER A 95 8.75 1.33 -6.49
CA SER A 95 8.97 2.52 -7.33
C SER A 95 10.45 2.67 -7.68
N GLN A 96 11.35 2.56 -6.70
CA GLN A 96 12.79 2.62 -6.92
C GLN A 96 13.27 1.53 -7.90
N ASN A 97 12.82 0.29 -7.72
CA ASN A 97 13.17 -0.82 -8.61
C ASN A 97 12.69 -0.60 -10.06
N LYS A 98 11.62 0.17 -10.27
CA LYS A 98 11.11 0.54 -11.60
C LYS A 98 11.67 1.88 -12.12
N GLY A 99 12.60 2.52 -11.40
CA GLY A 99 13.18 3.81 -11.79
C GLY A 99 12.22 5.00 -11.66
N ILE A 100 11.18 4.86 -10.84
CA ILE A 100 10.19 5.91 -10.55
C ILE A 100 10.59 6.58 -9.23
N ASP A 101 10.55 7.92 -9.19
CA ASP A 101 10.77 8.65 -7.93
C ASP A 101 9.62 8.38 -6.94
N PRO A 102 9.87 7.74 -5.78
CA PRO A 102 8.83 7.48 -4.79
C PRO A 102 8.18 8.77 -4.24
N HIS A 103 8.90 9.90 -4.25
CA HIS A 103 8.35 11.16 -3.73
C HIS A 103 7.17 11.67 -4.58
N SER A 104 7.04 11.21 -5.82
CA SER A 104 5.88 11.53 -6.65
C SER A 104 4.55 11.02 -6.09
N PHE A 105 4.55 10.08 -5.13
CA PHE A 105 3.36 9.64 -4.40
C PHE A 105 2.97 10.54 -3.21
N VAL A 106 3.88 11.41 -2.74
CA VAL A 106 3.65 12.25 -1.54
C VAL A 106 2.42 13.14 -1.70
N GLN A 107 2.12 13.57 -2.92
CA GLN A 107 0.95 14.39 -3.23
C GLN A 107 -0.41 13.73 -2.86
N TYR A 108 -0.45 12.40 -2.75
CA TYR A 108 -1.67 11.67 -2.39
C TYR A 108 -1.76 11.35 -0.89
N LEU A 109 -0.63 11.39 -0.18
CA LEU A 109 -0.57 11.09 1.25
C LEU A 109 -1.43 12.06 2.04
N LYS A 110 -2.08 11.54 3.07
CA LYS A 110 -2.86 12.28 4.06
C LYS A 110 -2.03 12.48 5.33
N PRO A 111 -2.49 13.24 6.33
CA PRO A 111 -1.64 13.64 7.45
C PRO A 111 -0.96 12.48 8.21
N GLU A 112 -1.68 11.42 8.54
CA GLU A 112 -1.10 10.31 9.31
C GLU A 112 -0.20 9.42 8.45
N SER A 113 -0.62 9.10 7.23
CA SER A 113 0.17 8.35 6.25
C SER A 113 1.45 9.10 5.83
N LEU A 114 1.40 10.43 5.70
CA LEU A 114 2.58 11.28 5.48
C LEU A 114 3.55 11.22 6.67
N ARG A 115 3.03 11.26 7.90
CA ARG A 115 3.85 11.14 9.12
C ARG A 115 4.61 9.81 9.15
N TRP A 116 3.99 8.71 8.71
CA TRP A 116 4.66 7.40 8.62
C TRP A 116 5.64 7.33 7.45
N TRP A 117 5.32 7.94 6.31
CA TRP A 117 6.24 8.09 5.19
C TRP A 117 7.54 8.81 5.60
N ASP A 118 7.42 9.91 6.34
CA ASP A 118 8.59 10.67 6.82
C ASP A 118 9.43 9.87 7.80
N LYS A 119 8.81 9.05 8.65
CA LYS A 119 9.53 8.12 9.54
C LYS A 119 10.31 7.06 8.75
N LEU A 120 9.74 6.50 7.69
CA LEU A 120 10.46 5.59 6.80
C LEU A 120 11.66 6.29 6.16
N ASN A 121 11.47 7.52 5.66
CA ASN A 121 12.57 8.31 5.12
C ASN A 121 13.69 8.57 6.15
N ASP A 122 13.33 8.89 7.39
CA ASP A 122 14.28 9.01 8.51
C ASP A 122 15.03 7.71 8.80
N PHE A 123 14.32 6.59 8.82
CA PHE A 123 14.90 5.26 9.01
C PHE A 123 15.96 4.97 7.95
N TRP A 124 15.63 5.17 6.66
CA TRP A 124 16.56 4.97 5.56
C TRP A 124 17.77 5.91 5.59
N ARG A 125 17.58 7.19 5.94
CA ARG A 125 18.69 8.15 6.08
C ARG A 125 19.69 7.71 7.14
N ARG A 126 19.20 7.23 8.29
CA ARG A 126 20.05 6.75 9.38
C ARG A 126 20.74 5.43 9.04
N GLY A 127 20.07 4.53 8.32
CA GLY A 127 20.63 3.26 7.85
C GLY A 127 21.76 3.42 6.83
N ARG A 128 21.67 4.41 5.93
CA ARG A 128 22.70 4.72 4.91
C ARG A 128 23.92 5.47 5.44
N SER A 129 23.90 5.89 6.71
CA SER A 129 25.01 6.60 7.36
C SER A 129 25.97 5.65 8.08
N ARG A 130 26.00 4.37 7.71
CA ARG A 130 26.90 3.33 8.23
C ARG A 130 27.78 2.76 7.12
#